data_AF-A0A6P1L626-F1
#
_entry.id   AF-A0A6P1L626-F1
#
_cell.length_a   1.000
_cell.length_b   1.000
_cell.length_c   1.000
_cell.angle_alpha   90.00
_cell.angle_beta   90.00
_cell.angle_gamma   90.00
#
_symmetry.space_group_name_H-M   'P 1'
#
loop_
_entity.id
_entity.type
_entity.pdbx_description
1 polymer ?
#
loop_
_entity_poly.entity_id
_entity_poly.type
_entity_poly.pdbx_seq_one_letter_code
_entity_poly.pdbx_strand_id
1 'polypeptide(L)'
;MIRSKAEDTSMSLAELTRRCILLRPIPPPPPRLGRVTLDTYLELSRIGNNINQLAKATNTAIKMQLPPPASPELLQELLELLRHCQREIANTFIEESDEETDDWQPD
;
A
#
# COMPACT_ATOMS: atom_id res chain seq x y z
N MET A 1 39.79 -15.11 2.38
CA MET A 1 39.16 -16.24 3.10
C MET A 1 37.63 -16.15 3.12
N ILE A 2 37.03 -15.06 3.62
CA ILE A 2 35.55 -14.96 3.68
C ILE A 2 34.91 -14.87 2.27
N ARG A 3 35.54 -14.18 1.30
CA ARG A 3 35.03 -14.10 -0.08
C ARG A 3 34.97 -15.45 -0.80
N SER A 4 36.03 -16.26 -0.77
CA SER A 4 35.97 -17.57 -1.44
C SER A 4 35.00 -18.51 -0.73
N LYS A 5 34.86 -18.45 0.60
CA LYS A 5 33.80 -19.17 1.31
C LYS A 5 32.39 -18.76 0.88
N ALA A 6 32.18 -17.51 0.51
CA ALA A 6 30.91 -17.02 -0.01
C ALA A 6 30.64 -17.60 -1.41
N GLU A 7 31.67 -17.66 -2.26
CA GLU A 7 31.63 -18.30 -3.59
C GLU A 7 31.34 -19.80 -3.46
N ASP A 8 32.06 -20.51 -2.58
CA ASP A 8 31.90 -21.95 -2.33
C ASP A 8 30.50 -22.31 -1.82
N THR A 9 29.83 -21.37 -1.13
CA THR A 9 28.48 -21.55 -0.59
C THR A 9 27.39 -20.93 -1.47
N SER A 10 27.74 -20.38 -2.63
CA SER A 10 26.80 -19.65 -3.51
C SER A 10 26.01 -18.55 -2.80
N MET A 11 26.60 -17.93 -1.77
CA MET A 11 26.01 -16.85 -1.00
C MET A 11 26.67 -15.52 -1.33
N SER A 12 25.91 -14.43 -1.24
CA SER A 12 26.53 -13.11 -1.23
C SER A 12 27.40 -12.96 0.03
N LEU A 13 28.45 -12.14 -0.04
CA LEU A 13 29.31 -11.85 1.12
C LEU A 13 28.48 -11.31 2.31
N ALA A 14 27.44 -10.51 2.04
CA ALA A 14 26.55 -9.98 3.05
C ALA A 14 25.70 -11.08 3.72
N GLU A 15 25.21 -12.05 2.94
CA GLU A 15 24.43 -13.18 3.44
C GLU A 15 25.29 -14.07 4.33
N LEU A 16 26.49 -14.44 3.85
CA LEU A 16 27.43 -15.24 4.63
C LEU A 16 27.81 -14.56 5.94
N THR A 17 28.12 -13.26 5.90
CA THR A 17 28.50 -12.49 7.10
C THR A 17 27.37 -12.45 8.13
N ARG A 18 26.13 -12.23 7.69
CA ARG A 18 24.97 -12.21 8.60
C ARG A 18 24.72 -13.58 9.23
N ARG A 19 24.81 -14.67 8.46
CA ARG A 19 24.65 -16.03 9.02
C ARG A 19 25.74 -16.38 10.03
N CYS A 20 26.99 -15.98 9.78
CA CYS A 20 28.10 -16.30 10.69
C CYS A 20 28.15 -15.42 11.94
N ILE A 21 27.88 -14.11 11.83
CA ILE A 21 28.04 -13.17 12.95
C ILE A 21 26.73 -12.98 13.71
N LEU A 22 25.62 -12.86 12.99
CA LEU A 22 24.31 -12.52 13.56
C LEU A 22 23.40 -13.74 13.70
N LEU A 23 23.86 -14.93 13.29
CA LEU A 23 23.11 -16.19 13.32
C LEU A 23 21.72 -16.09 12.66
N ARG A 24 21.61 -15.23 11.64
CA ARG A 24 20.35 -14.98 10.92
C ARG A 24 20.63 -14.63 9.45
N PRO A 25 19.74 -14.97 8.51
CA PRO A 25 19.88 -14.59 7.11
C PRO A 25 19.70 -13.07 6.88
N ILE A 26 19.97 -12.60 5.66
CA ILE A 26 19.45 -11.33 5.17
C ILE A 26 17.92 -11.41 5.24
N PRO A 27 17.24 -10.43 5.86
CA PRO A 27 15.78 -10.41 5.81
C PRO A 27 15.34 -10.34 4.34
N PRO A 28 14.28 -11.07 3.95
CA PRO A 28 13.75 -10.95 2.60
C PRO A 28 13.44 -9.47 2.33
N PRO A 29 13.52 -9.02 1.07
CA PRO A 29 13.05 -7.68 0.74
C PRO A 29 11.62 -7.53 1.26
N PRO A 30 11.23 -6.33 1.75
CA PRO A 30 9.85 -6.11 2.15
C PRO A 30 8.95 -6.54 0.99
N PRO A 31 7.77 -7.13 1.28
CA PRO A 31 6.83 -7.50 0.23
C PRO A 31 6.69 -6.29 -0.69
N ARG A 32 6.93 -6.51 -2.00
CA ARG A 32 6.71 -5.46 -2.98
C ARG A 32 5.28 -5.03 -2.76
N LEU A 33 5.06 -3.74 -2.45
CA LEU A 33 3.71 -3.19 -2.38
C LEU A 33 2.96 -3.74 -3.57
N GLY A 34 1.86 -4.45 -3.30
CA GLY A 34 1.10 -5.18 -4.30
C GLY A 34 0.77 -4.27 -5.49
N ARG A 35 0.36 -4.89 -6.59
CA ARG A 35 0.12 -4.23 -7.89
C ARG A 35 -0.96 -3.12 -7.86
N VAL A 36 -1.50 -2.79 -6.69
CA VAL A 36 -2.12 -1.50 -6.34
C VAL A 36 -1.04 -0.42 -6.35
N THR A 37 -0.65 -0.14 -7.59
CA THR A 37 0.43 0.70 -8.08
C THR A 37 0.28 2.14 -7.60
N LEU A 38 1.40 2.85 -7.55
CA LEU A 38 1.52 4.30 -7.31
C LEU A 38 0.33 5.15 -7.82
N ASP A 39 -0.23 4.80 -8.98
CA ASP A 39 -1.42 5.44 -9.58
C ASP A 39 -2.64 5.45 -8.64
N THR A 40 -2.92 4.38 -7.91
CA THR A 40 -3.99 4.33 -6.92
C THR A 40 -3.74 5.32 -5.79
N TYR A 41 -2.49 5.43 -5.31
CA TYR A 41 -2.12 6.41 -4.29
C TYR A 41 -2.23 7.85 -4.81
N LEU A 42 -1.89 8.09 -6.07
CA LEU A 42 -2.05 9.40 -6.72
C LEU A 42 -3.53 9.78 -6.86
N GLU A 43 -4.39 8.85 -7.26
CA GLU A 43 -5.83 9.08 -7.34
C GLU A 43 -6.45 9.32 -5.96
N LEU A 44 -6.09 8.54 -4.94
CA LEU A 44 -6.51 8.81 -3.56
C LEU A 44 -6.08 10.19 -3.08
N SER A 45 -4.87 10.63 -3.43
CA SER A 45 -4.38 11.97 -3.11
C SER A 45 -5.20 13.07 -3.79
N ARG A 46 -5.55 12.90 -5.07
CA ARG A 46 -6.43 13.81 -5.83
C ARG A 46 -7.81 13.90 -5.20
N ILE A 47 -8.42 12.76 -4.85
CA ILE A 47 -9.72 12.70 -4.19
C ILE A 47 -9.69 13.44 -2.84
N GLY A 48 -8.66 13.19 -2.01
CA GLY A 48 -8.48 13.89 -0.73
C GLY A 48 -8.36 15.42 -0.89
N ASN A 49 -7.64 15.89 -1.91
CA ASN A 49 -7.51 17.30 -2.21
C ASN A 49 -8.84 17.94 -2.64
N ASN A 50 -9.64 17.26 -3.45
CA ASN A 50 -10.95 17.74 -3.88
C ASN A 50 -11.93 17.84 -2.71
N ILE A 51 -11.95 16.83 -1.83
CA ILE A 51 -12.76 16.84 -0.60
C ILE A 51 -12.37 18.01 0.30
N ASN A 52 -11.06 18.26 0.48
CA ASN A 52 -10.58 19.37 1.30
C ASN A 52 -10.99 20.74 0.72
N GLN A 53 -10.97 20.89 -0.61
CA GLN A 53 -11.42 22.11 -1.28
C GLN A 53 -12.91 22.33 -1.10
N LEU A 54 -13.73 21.29 -1.30
CA LEU A 54 -15.18 21.33 -1.05
C LEU A 54 -15.50 21.69 0.41
N ALA A 55 -14.83 21.03 1.37
CA ALA A 55 -15.01 21.32 2.78
C ALA A 55 -14.65 22.77 3.12
N LYS A 56 -13.53 23.29 2.59
CA LYS A 56 -13.14 24.70 2.76
C LYS A 56 -14.17 25.66 2.15
N ALA A 57 -14.64 25.39 0.94
CA ALA A 57 -15.61 26.24 0.25
C ALA A 57 -16.95 26.28 1.01
N THR A 58 -17.44 25.12 1.45
CA THR A 58 -18.65 24.99 2.29
C THR A 58 -18.49 25.72 3.63
N ASN A 59 -17.40 25.48 4.36
CA ASN A 59 -17.14 26.16 5.62
C ASN A 59 -17.02 27.68 5.45
N THR A 60 -16.49 28.14 4.32
CA THR A 60 -16.39 29.58 4.00
C THR A 60 -17.77 30.16 3.72
N ALA A 61 -18.61 29.48 2.93
CA ALA A 61 -19.97 29.92 2.66
C ALA A 61 -20.81 30.01 3.94
N ILE A 62 -20.75 28.99 4.80
CA ILE A 62 -21.43 28.99 6.10
C ILE A 62 -21.00 30.18 6.97
N LYS A 63 -19.69 30.45 7.07
CA LYS A 63 -19.17 31.61 7.82
C LYS A 63 -19.66 32.95 7.26
N MET A 64 -19.83 33.02 5.93
CA MET A 64 -20.33 34.20 5.23
C MET A 64 -21.87 34.28 5.20
N GLN A 65 -22.59 33.33 5.82
CA GLN A 65 -24.05 33.19 5.74
C GLN A 65 -24.57 33.08 4.30
N LEU A 66 -23.73 32.54 3.41
CA LEU A 66 -24.06 32.26 2.02
C LEU A 66 -24.43 30.78 1.87
N PRO A 67 -25.27 30.44 0.87
CA PRO A 67 -25.56 29.04 0.57
C PRO A 67 -24.26 28.30 0.20
N PRO A 68 -24.08 27.04 0.63
CA PRO A 68 -22.92 26.24 0.27
C PRO A 68 -22.78 26.15 -1.26
N PRO A 69 -21.56 26.20 -1.79
CA PRO A 69 -21.34 26.21 -3.24
C PRO A 69 -21.42 24.81 -3.88
N ALA A 70 -21.58 23.76 -3.08
CA ALA A 70 -21.59 22.38 -3.55
C ALA A 70 -23.03 21.91 -3.83
N SER A 71 -23.26 21.39 -5.03
CA SER A 71 -24.54 20.76 -5.34
C SER A 71 -24.66 19.40 -4.63
N PRO A 72 -25.84 19.02 -4.14
CA PRO A 72 -26.08 17.70 -3.55
C PRO A 72 -25.69 16.55 -4.48
N GLU A 73 -25.85 16.74 -5.79
CA GLU A 73 -25.55 15.75 -6.82
C GLU A 73 -24.04 15.46 -6.92
N LEU A 74 -23.19 16.50 -6.86
CA LEU A 74 -21.74 16.34 -6.88
C LEU A 74 -21.22 15.66 -5.61
N LEU A 75 -21.86 15.91 -4.47
CA LEU A 75 -21.55 15.23 -3.21
C LEU A 75 -21.92 13.74 -3.26
N GLN A 76 -23.05 13.42 -3.89
CA GLN A 76 -23.50 12.05 -4.11
C GLN A 76 -22.55 11.28 -5.04
N GLU A 77 -22.13 11.89 -6.15
CA GLU A 77 -21.16 11.30 -7.09
C GLU A 77 -19.81 11.02 -6.39
N LEU A 78 -19.33 11.97 -5.57
CA LEU A 78 -18.10 11.81 -4.80
C LEU A 78 -18.19 10.66 -3.77
N LEU A 79 -19.35 10.51 -3.11
CA LEU A 79 -19.60 9.40 -2.19
C LEU A 79 -19.58 8.04 -2.92
N GLU A 80 -20.14 7.98 -4.12
CA GLU A 80 -20.16 6.77 -4.94
C GLU A 80 -18.77 6.37 -5.41
N LEU A 81 -17.95 7.33 -5.86
CA LEU A 81 -16.55 7.13 -6.21
C LEU A 81 -15.73 6.61 -5.01
N LEU A 82 -15.90 7.21 -3.83
CA LEU A 82 -15.22 6.76 -2.61
C LEU A 82 -15.59 5.31 -2.25
N ARG A 83 -16.87 4.96 -2.33
CA ARG A 83 -17.34 3.59 -2.08
C ARG A 83 -16.83 2.60 -3.12
N HIS A 84 -16.67 3.03 -4.37
CA HIS A 84 -16.06 2.21 -5.40
C HIS A 84 -14.58 1.96 -5.11
N CYS A 85 -13.79 2.99 -4.84
CA CYS A 85 -12.37 2.84 -4.47
C CYS A 85 -12.17 1.97 -3.23
N GLN A 86 -13.01 2.14 -2.19
CA GLN A 86 -12.96 1.28 -0.99
C GLN A 86 -13.17 -0.21 -1.31
N ARG A 87 -14.10 -0.53 -2.22
CA ARG A 87 -14.36 -1.91 -2.65
C ARG A 87 -13.19 -2.48 -3.44
N GLU A 88 -12.63 -1.71 -4.38
CA GLU A 88 -11.48 -2.15 -5.16
C GLU A 88 -10.27 -2.44 -4.26
N ILE A 89 -9.98 -1.54 -3.33
CA ILE A 89 -8.90 -1.72 -2.35
C ILE A 89 -9.15 -2.96 -1.48
N ALA A 90 -10.38 -3.15 -0.97
CA ALA A 90 -10.71 -4.31 -0.13
C ALA A 90 -10.54 -5.65 -0.88
N ASN A 91 -10.94 -5.71 -2.15
CA ASN A 91 -10.82 -6.92 -2.96
C ASN A 91 -9.35 -7.29 -3.24
N THR A 92 -8.47 -6.31 -3.41
CA THR A 92 -7.04 -6.57 -3.63
C THR A 92 -6.30 -7.19 -2.44
N PHE A 93 -6.83 -7.09 -1.21
CA PHE A 93 -6.23 -7.75 -0.04
C PHE A 93 -6.74 -9.17 0.21
N ILE A 94 -7.85 -9.56 -0.43
CA ILE A 94 -8.49 -10.87 -0.22
C ILE A 94 -7.91 -11.94 -1.17
N GLU A 95 -7.39 -11.54 -2.34
CA GLU A 95 -6.85 -12.47 -3.33
C GLU A 95 -5.43 -13.01 -3.02
N GLU A 96 -4.72 -12.48 -2.02
CA GLU A 96 -3.34 -12.88 -1.69
C GLU A 96 -3.23 -13.94 -0.56
N SER A 97 -4.33 -14.41 0.05
CA SER A 97 -4.27 -15.33 1.22
C SER A 97 -4.27 -16.82 0.91
N ASP A 98 -4.53 -17.23 -0.33
CA ASP A 98 -4.84 -18.62 -0.65
C ASP A 98 -3.78 -19.23 -1.57
N GLU A 99 -2.54 -19.37 -1.10
CA GLU A 99 -1.57 -20.36 -1.61
C GLU A 99 -0.28 -20.37 -0.77
N GLU A 100 -0.32 -20.96 0.43
CA GLU A 100 0.87 -21.60 0.99
C GLU A 100 0.45 -22.97 1.52
N THR A 101 0.50 -23.96 0.63
CA THR A 101 0.43 -25.38 0.99
C THR A 101 1.72 -25.71 1.73
N ASP A 102 1.65 -25.72 3.06
CA ASP A 102 2.70 -26.23 3.95
C ASP A 102 2.76 -27.75 3.83
N ASP A 103 3.45 -28.24 2.80
CA ASP A 103 3.78 -29.65 2.62
C ASP A 103 5.26 -29.85 2.97
N TRP A 104 5.57 -29.83 4.27
CA TRP A 104 6.90 -30.21 4.77
C TRP A 104 6.78 -31.31 5.83
N GLN A 105 7.13 -32.55 5.44
CA GLN A 105 7.38 -33.66 6.36
C GLN A 105 8.90 -33.85 6.54
N PRO A 106 9.41 -34.01 7.78
CA PRO A 106 10.79 -34.41 8.02
C PRO A 106 10.95 -35.94 8.02
N ASP A 107 12.05 -36.41 7.42
CA ASP A 107 12.65 -37.75 7.62
C ASP A 107 13.48 -37.81 8.92
#